data_AF-A0A8X6IUH8-F1
#
_entry.id   AF-A0A8X6IUH8-F1
#
_cell.length_a   1.000
_cell.length_b   1.000
_cell.length_c   1.000
_cell.angle_alpha   90.00
_cell.angle_beta   90.00
_cell.angle_gamma   90.00
#
_symmetry.space_group_name_H-M   'P 1'
#
loop_
_entity.id
_entity.type
_entity.pdbx_description
1 polymer ?
#
loop_
_entity_poly.entity_id
_entity_poly.type
_entity_poly.pdbx_seq_one_letter_code
_entity_poly.pdbx_strand_id
1 'polypeptide(L)'
;MGPYRALYALVALWAVLHSGGAAVRKKVRPPLVEEEGRRKLNKQTHCQFGNHTYELEERWRPDLGPPFGMLYCMRCECIPVQRKRRILSRVRCKNIKNDCPKPGCEDPVLLPQRCCKTCPGEGQF
;
A
#
# COMPACT_ATOMS: atom_id res chain seq x y z
N MET A 1 27.96 -74.52 34.35
CA MET A 1 27.10 -73.34 34.08
C MET A 1 27.99 -72.10 33.99
N GLY A 2 28.17 -71.55 32.78
CA GLY A 2 29.30 -70.65 32.47
C GLY A 2 29.13 -69.19 32.90
N PRO A 3 30.24 -68.49 33.17
CA PRO A 3 30.29 -67.08 33.63
C PRO A 3 29.66 -66.10 32.62
N TYR A 4 29.54 -66.54 31.36
CA TYR A 4 28.95 -65.78 30.27
C TYR A 4 27.45 -65.49 30.47
N ARG A 5 26.69 -66.36 31.17
CA ARG A 5 25.25 -66.12 31.41
C ARG A 5 25.01 -64.94 32.36
N ALA A 6 25.89 -64.76 33.34
CA ALA A 6 25.85 -63.63 34.26
C ALA A 6 26.23 -62.31 33.55
N LEU A 7 27.23 -62.35 32.66
CA LEU A 7 27.61 -61.20 31.85
C LEU A 7 26.49 -60.75 30.89
N TYR A 8 25.81 -61.70 30.22
CA TYR A 8 24.65 -61.35 29.37
C TYR A 8 23.49 -60.76 30.18
N ALA A 9 23.23 -61.28 31.38
CA ALA A 9 22.20 -60.73 32.26
C ALA A 9 22.53 -59.31 32.73
N LEU A 10 23.80 -59.02 33.05
CA LEU A 10 24.25 -57.70 33.46
C LEU A 10 24.19 -56.69 32.31
N VAL A 11 24.58 -57.07 31.09
CA VAL A 11 24.47 -56.22 29.90
C VAL A 11 23.00 -55.95 29.54
N ALA A 12 22.14 -56.96 29.64
CA ALA A 12 20.70 -56.80 29.42
C ALA A 12 20.06 -55.87 30.47
N LEU A 13 20.43 -56.01 31.74
CA LEU A 13 19.97 -55.12 32.81
C LEU A 13 20.47 -53.68 32.59
N TRP A 14 21.72 -53.49 32.17
CA TRP A 14 22.25 -52.18 31.84
C TRP A 14 21.51 -51.54 30.65
N ALA A 15 21.19 -52.32 29.62
CA ALA A 15 20.44 -51.83 28.46
C ALA A 15 19.02 -51.38 28.84
N VAL A 16 18.33 -52.12 29.73
CA VAL A 16 16.99 -51.77 30.22
C VAL A 16 17.02 -50.54 31.14
N LEU A 17 18.06 -50.40 31.98
CA LEU A 17 18.24 -49.24 32.87
C LEU A 17 18.62 -47.95 32.12
N HIS A 18 19.34 -48.06 30.99
CA HIS A 18 19.79 -46.91 30.20
C HIS A 18 18.92 -46.60 28.97
N SER A 19 17.92 -47.42 28.67
CA SER A 19 16.83 -47.07 27.75
C SER A 19 15.84 -46.09 28.41
N GLY A 20 16.37 -45.00 28.99
CA GLY A 20 15.60 -43.83 29.34
C GLY A 20 15.15 -43.17 28.04
N GLY A 21 13.96 -43.54 27.57
CA GLY A 21 13.36 -42.98 26.37
C GLY A 21 13.38 -41.45 26.46
N ALA A 22 14.05 -40.81 25.49
CA ALA A 22 13.96 -39.37 25.32
C ALA A 22 12.50 -39.04 25.07
N ALA A 23 11.79 -38.56 26.10
CA ALA A 23 10.49 -37.96 25.94
C ALA A 23 10.69 -36.74 25.04
N VAL A 24 10.44 -36.92 23.73
CA VAL A 24 10.38 -35.83 22.76
C VAL A 24 9.19 -34.98 23.17
N ARG A 25 9.46 -33.99 24.02
CA ARG A 25 8.50 -32.96 24.38
C ARG A 25 8.27 -32.15 23.11
N LYS A 26 7.27 -32.56 22.31
CA LYS A 26 6.79 -31.78 21.18
C LYS A 26 6.50 -30.40 21.72
N LYS A 27 7.34 -29.42 21.36
CA LYS A 27 7.14 -28.02 21.66
C LYS A 27 5.85 -27.65 20.92
N VAL A 28 4.72 -27.69 21.63
CA VAL A 28 3.46 -27.17 21.13
C VAL A 28 3.76 -25.72 20.85
N ARG A 29 3.95 -25.38 19.56
CA ARG A 29 3.91 -23.99 19.15
C ARG A 29 2.52 -23.52 19.58
N PRO A 30 2.42 -22.46 20.40
CA PRO A 30 1.12 -21.86 20.66
C PRO A 30 0.41 -21.70 19.32
N PRO A 31 -0.93 -21.88 19.24
CA PRO A 31 -1.66 -21.43 18.07
C PRO A 31 -1.13 -20.04 17.77
N LEU A 32 -0.65 -19.82 16.55
CA LEU A 32 -0.42 -18.46 16.09
C LEU A 32 -1.78 -17.81 16.27
N VAL A 33 -1.92 -17.02 17.33
CA VAL A 33 -2.98 -16.04 17.42
C VAL A 33 -2.79 -15.29 16.12
N GLU A 34 -3.72 -15.52 15.20
CA GLU A 34 -3.80 -14.72 14.00
C GLU A 34 -4.08 -13.34 14.56
N GLU A 35 -3.01 -12.56 14.71
CA GLU A 35 -3.06 -11.16 15.08
C GLU A 35 -3.91 -10.50 13.99
N GLU A 36 -5.21 -10.49 14.22
CA GLU A 36 -6.27 -9.78 13.51
C GLU A 36 -6.07 -8.25 13.64
N GLY A 37 -4.89 -7.82 14.07
CA GLY A 37 -4.38 -6.46 14.13
C GLY A 37 -3.16 -6.20 13.24
N ARG A 38 -2.66 -7.17 12.45
CA ARG A 38 -1.84 -6.81 11.28
C ARG A 38 -2.78 -6.17 10.28
N ARG A 39 -3.03 -4.86 10.44
CA ARG A 39 -3.59 -3.97 9.40
C ARG A 39 -3.10 -4.54 8.08
N LYS A 40 -3.98 -5.24 7.33
CA LYS A 40 -3.65 -5.76 6.01
C LYS A 40 -2.96 -4.59 5.36
N LEU A 41 -1.66 -4.74 5.04
CA LEU A 41 -0.90 -3.63 4.50
C LEU A 41 -1.53 -3.41 3.14
N ASN A 42 -2.58 -2.60 3.14
CA ASN A 42 -3.55 -2.56 2.06
C ASN A 42 -2.69 -2.15 0.89
N LYS A 43 -2.65 -3.01 -0.13
CA LYS A 43 -2.01 -2.65 -1.39
C LYS A 43 -2.89 -1.52 -1.90
N GLN A 44 -2.63 -0.30 -1.44
CA GLN A 44 -3.41 0.85 -1.80
C GLN A 44 -3.01 1.14 -3.24
N THR A 45 -3.81 0.58 -4.14
CA THR A 45 -3.70 0.71 -5.59
C THR A 45 -4.46 1.92 -6.08
N HIS A 46 -5.19 2.62 -5.21
CA HIS A 46 -5.95 3.82 -5.51
C HIS A 46 -5.50 4.99 -4.63
N CYS A 47 -5.64 6.23 -5.09
CA CYS A 47 -5.44 7.41 -4.27
C CYS A 47 -6.72 7.80 -3.54
N GLN A 48 -6.58 8.40 -2.35
CA GLN A 48 -7.70 9.05 -1.67
C GLN A 48 -7.37 10.53 -1.49
N PHE A 49 -8.32 11.39 -1.83
CA PHE A 49 -8.20 12.83 -1.66
C PHE A 49 -9.56 13.41 -1.26
N GLY A 50 -9.63 14.00 -0.07
CA GLY A 50 -10.91 14.33 0.56
C GLY A 50 -11.76 13.07 0.74
N ASN A 51 -13.01 13.11 0.25
CA ASN A 51 -13.95 11.99 0.28
C ASN A 51 -13.97 11.18 -1.03
N HIS A 52 -13.06 11.48 -1.96
CA HIS A 52 -13.00 10.83 -3.26
C HIS A 52 -11.86 9.82 -3.32
N THR A 53 -12.11 8.75 -4.07
CA THR A 53 -11.13 7.72 -4.42
C THR A 53 -10.83 7.83 -5.91
N TYR A 54 -9.55 7.79 -6.28
CA TYR A 54 -9.05 7.96 -7.63
C TYR A 54 -8.21 6.75 -8.03
N GLU A 55 -8.40 6.25 -9.25
CA GLU A 55 -7.61 5.15 -9.80
C GLU A 55 -6.21 5.64 -10.23
N LEU A 56 -5.27 4.70 -10.45
CA LEU A 56 -3.95 5.05 -10.98
C LEU A 56 -4.09 5.78 -12.33
N GLU A 57 -3.23 6.78 -12.52
CA GLU A 57 -3.17 7.67 -13.70
C GLU A 57 -4.40 8.56 -13.89
N GLU A 58 -5.39 8.47 -13.00
CA GLU A 58 -6.53 9.37 -13.00
C GLU A 58 -6.07 10.79 -12.66
N ARG A 59 -6.60 11.78 -13.40
CA ARG A 59 -6.27 13.20 -13.27
C ARG A 59 -7.49 14.02 -12.91
N TRP A 60 -7.36 14.90 -11.92
CA TRP A 60 -8.46 15.76 -11.46
C TRP A 60 -8.00 17.16 -11.05
N ARG A 61 -8.96 18.07 -10.88
CA ARG A 61 -8.75 19.35 -10.19
C ARG A 61 -9.17 19.17 -8.73
N PRO A 62 -8.32 19.49 -7.75
CA PRO A 62 -8.67 19.27 -6.35
C PRO A 62 -9.67 20.31 -5.85
N ASP A 63 -10.61 19.86 -5.03
CA ASP A 63 -11.43 20.71 -4.17
C ASP A 63 -10.92 20.57 -2.73
N LEU A 64 -10.49 21.68 -2.14
CA LEU A 64 -10.01 21.72 -0.75
C LEU A 64 -11.14 21.96 0.25
N GLY A 65 -12.38 22.14 -0.22
CA GLY A 65 -13.50 22.56 0.59
C GLY A 65 -13.37 24.00 1.10
N PRO A 66 -14.36 24.49 1.86
CA PRO A 66 -14.32 25.84 2.42
C PRO A 66 -13.08 26.07 3.32
N PRO A 67 -12.44 27.25 3.27
CA PRO A 67 -12.80 28.45 2.49
C PRO A 67 -12.23 28.47 1.06
N PHE A 68 -11.39 27.51 0.67
CA PHE A 68 -10.60 27.58 -0.56
C PHE A 68 -11.35 27.09 -1.79
N GLY A 69 -12.19 26.06 -1.64
CA GLY A 69 -12.95 25.44 -2.73
C GLY A 69 -12.07 24.80 -3.80
N MET A 70 -12.57 24.81 -5.03
CA MET A 70 -11.92 24.18 -6.18
C MET A 70 -10.74 25.00 -6.71
N LEU A 71 -9.56 24.36 -6.79
CA LEU A 71 -8.35 24.97 -7.33
C LEU A 71 -8.25 24.73 -8.83
N TYR A 72 -8.88 25.59 -9.63
CA TYR A 72 -8.99 25.42 -11.09
C TYR A 72 -7.65 25.30 -11.84
N CYS A 73 -6.60 25.95 -11.32
CA CYS A 73 -5.25 25.90 -11.87
C CYS A 73 -4.35 24.81 -11.28
N MET A 74 -4.88 23.92 -10.45
CA MET A 74 -4.15 22.74 -9.97
C MET A 74 -4.63 21.51 -10.72
N ARG A 75 -3.68 20.68 -11.17
CA ARG A 75 -3.97 19.36 -11.71
C ARG A 75 -3.27 18.32 -10.85
N CYS A 76 -4.06 17.45 -10.24
CA CYS A 76 -3.61 16.30 -9.49
C CYS A 76 -3.67 15.04 -10.36
N GLU A 77 -2.80 14.09 -10.07
CA GLU A 77 -2.74 12.78 -10.71
C GLU A 77 -2.40 11.72 -9.66
N CYS A 78 -3.04 10.57 -9.75
CA CYS A 78 -2.72 9.43 -8.90
C CYS A 78 -1.59 8.62 -9.52
N ILE A 79 -0.36 8.79 -9.06
CA ILE A 79 0.81 8.14 -9.68
C ILE A 79 1.19 6.85 -8.95
N PRO A 80 1.64 5.81 -9.68
CA PRO A 80 2.30 4.65 -9.07
C PRO A 80 3.72 5.04 -8.62
N VAL A 81 4.06 4.76 -7.37
CA VAL A 81 5.37 5.01 -6.77
C VAL A 81 5.98 3.68 -6.33
N GLN A 82 7.10 3.33 -6.96
CA GLN A 82 7.86 2.15 -6.60
C GLN A 82 8.61 2.35 -5.28
N ARG A 83 8.38 1.45 -4.31
CA ARG A 83 9.07 1.42 -3.01
C ARG A 83 9.52 -0.01 -2.70
N LYS A 84 10.84 -0.23 -2.76
CA LYS A 84 11.47 -1.56 -2.56
C LYS A 84 10.90 -2.60 -3.55
N ARG A 85 10.03 -3.50 -3.05
CA ARG A 85 9.38 -4.58 -3.82
C ARG A 85 7.87 -4.36 -4.00
N ARG A 86 7.38 -3.13 -3.84
CA ARG A 86 5.94 -2.80 -3.90
C ARG A 86 5.67 -1.53 -4.70
N ILE A 87 4.56 -1.52 -5.42
CA ILE A 87 3.95 -0.32 -6.02
C ILE A 87 2.94 0.23 -5.00
N LEU A 88 3.02 1.53 -4.70
CA LEU A 88 2.04 2.26 -3.91
C LEU A 88 1.44 3.37 -4.77
N SER A 89 0.18 3.71 -4.56
CA SER A 89 -0.43 4.91 -5.16
C SER A 89 -0.04 6.18 -4.37
N ARG A 90 0.16 7.30 -5.05
CA ARG A 90 0.37 8.61 -4.42
C ARG A 90 -0.22 9.73 -5.26
N VAL A 91 -0.90 10.68 -4.60
CA VAL A 91 -1.36 11.91 -5.25
C VAL A 91 -0.16 12.82 -5.55
N ARG A 92 -0.04 13.28 -6.79
CA ARG A 92 0.89 14.34 -7.21
C ARG A 92 0.12 15.47 -7.84
N CYS A 93 0.22 16.68 -7.29
CA CYS A 93 -0.43 17.87 -7.83
C CYS A 93 0.61 18.86 -8.36
N LYS A 94 0.28 19.54 -9.47
CA LYS A 94 1.07 20.63 -10.04
C LYS A 94 0.19 21.82 -10.40
N ASN A 95 0.76 23.02 -10.30
CA ASN A 95 0.14 24.23 -10.84
C ASN A 95 0.33 24.23 -12.36
N ILE A 96 -0.77 24.37 -13.10
CA ILE A 96 -0.82 24.33 -14.57
C ILE A 96 -1.07 25.72 -15.19
N LYS A 97 -1.02 26.80 -14.42
CA LYS A 97 -1.26 28.16 -14.94
C LYS A 97 -0.32 28.52 -16.09
N ASN A 98 0.93 28.05 -16.03
CA ASN A 98 1.93 28.28 -17.07
C ASN A 98 1.84 27.29 -18.24
N ASP A 99 1.05 26.21 -18.09
CA ASP A 99 0.79 25.23 -19.14
C ASP A 99 -0.39 25.67 -20.05
N CYS A 100 -1.00 26.84 -19.77
CA CYS A 100 -2.13 27.34 -20.54
C CYS A 100 -1.72 27.73 -21.95
N PRO A 101 -2.52 27.38 -22.98
CA PRO A 101 -2.27 27.82 -24.34
C PRO A 101 -2.38 29.34 -24.44
N LYS A 102 -1.53 29.95 -25.28
CA LYS A 102 -1.59 31.39 -25.55
C LYS A 102 -2.83 31.68 -26.41
N PRO A 103 -3.76 32.53 -25.96
CA PRO A 103 -4.92 32.93 -26.76
C PRO A 103 -4.48 33.72 -28.01
N GLY A 104 -5.24 33.57 -29.11
CA GLY A 104 -4.96 34.22 -30.39
C GLY A 104 -5.62 35.59 -30.59
N CYS A 105 -6.41 36.05 -29.63
CA CYS A 105 -7.11 37.33 -29.68
C CYS A 105 -6.41 38.40 -28.81
N GLU A 106 -6.73 39.67 -29.08
CA GLU A 106 -6.21 40.83 -28.34
C GLU A 106 -6.70 40.85 -26.88
N ASP A 107 -7.98 40.54 -26.66
CA ASP A 107 -8.64 40.60 -25.35
C ASP A 107 -9.13 39.23 -24.84
N PRO A 108 -8.23 38.37 -24.34
CA PRO A 108 -8.62 37.07 -23.80
C PRO A 108 -9.21 37.19 -22.39
N VAL A 109 -10.34 36.51 -22.16
CA VAL A 109 -11.13 36.59 -20.92
C VAL A 109 -10.95 35.34 -20.07
N LEU A 110 -10.81 35.50 -18.75
CA LEU A 110 -10.83 34.38 -17.80
C LEU A 110 -12.27 34.12 -17.35
N LEU A 111 -12.84 33.00 -17.78
CA LEU A 111 -14.18 32.60 -17.37
C LEU A 111 -14.20 32.03 -15.94
N PRO A 112 -15.33 32.15 -15.22
CA PRO A 112 -15.51 31.49 -13.93
C PRO A 112 -15.19 29.99 -14.02
N GLN A 113 -14.62 29.45 -12.95
CA GLN A 113 -14.30 28.02 -12.84
C GLN A 113 -13.31 27.48 -13.89
N ARG A 114 -12.53 28.36 -14.53
CA ARG A 114 -11.45 27.99 -15.46
C ARG A 114 -10.09 28.48 -14.98
N CYS A 115 -9.04 27.80 -15.45
CA CYS A 115 -7.67 28.24 -15.23
C CYS A 115 -7.14 29.13 -16.36
N CYS A 116 -7.40 28.72 -17.60
CA CYS A 116 -6.86 29.38 -18.78
C CYS A 116 -7.87 30.39 -19.34
N LYS A 117 -7.34 31.49 -19.89
CA LYS A 117 -8.13 32.47 -20.62
C LYS A 117 -8.58 31.91 -21.97
N THR A 118 -9.72 32.35 -22.45
CA THR A 118 -10.31 31.97 -23.76
C THR A 118 -10.70 33.22 -24.53
N CYS A 119 -10.82 33.12 -25.85
CA CYS A 119 -11.27 34.25 -26.67
C CYS A 119 -12.80 34.39 -26.59
N PRO A 120 -13.32 35.62 -26.46
CA PRO A 120 -14.76 35.86 -26.52
C PRO A 120 -15.29 35.47 -27.91
N GLY A 121 -16.35 34.66 -27.96
CA GLY A 121 -16.94 34.14 -29.20
C GLY A 121 -16.66 32.65 -29.50
N GLU A 122 -15.64 32.03 -28.89
CA GLU A 122 -15.38 30.57 -29.00
C GLU A 122 -16.37 29.69 -28.20
N GLY A 123 -17.40 30.28 -27.59
CA GLY A 123 -18.38 29.60 -26.73
C GLY A 123 -19.84 29.90 -27.09
N GLN A 124 -20.11 30.39 -28.30
CA GLN A 124 -21.46 30.61 -28.82
C GLN A 124 -21.68 29.72 -30.04
N PHE A 125 -21.93 28.43 -29.80
CA PHE A 125 -22.66 27.53 -30.71
C PHE A 125 -23.45 26.53 -29.87
#